data_AF-A0A3B0US37-F1
#
_entry.id   AF-A0A3B0US37-F1
#
_cell.length_a   1.000
_cell.length_b   1.000
_cell.length_c   1.000
_cell.angle_alpha   90.00
_cell.angle_beta   90.00
_cell.angle_gamma   90.00
#
_symmetry.space_group_name_H-M   'P 1'
#
loop_
_entity.id
_entity.type
_entity.pdbx_description
1 polymer ?
#
loop_
_entity_poly.entity_id
_entity_poly.type
_entity_poly.pdbx_seq_one_letter_code
_entity_poly.pdbx_strand_id
1 'polypeptide(L)'
;MTFTSPEDFLERLNQWFNGLIALPLLAIAYGYLEIFSGGLEGLIVLDDRVNYVVISLGLVYAIYVTRSYKHQIRAIKGDESLMIRLTTYFVISKSFFLKIFLISLLSVLGLYITGSVAFAGFYAFLLFLLSIYRPSLLNVANKLGLKGDVRKDFLRKNSFTIN
;
A
#
# COMPACT_ATOMS: atom_id res chain seq x y z
N MET A 1 11.22 -9.09 15.36
CA MET A 1 9.81 -8.73 15.67
C MET A 1 9.12 -10.02 16.04
N THR A 2 8.43 -10.06 17.18
CA THR A 2 7.65 -11.23 17.60
C THR A 2 6.17 -10.86 17.56
N PHE A 3 5.34 -11.76 17.05
CA PHE A 3 3.88 -11.60 17.01
C PHE A 3 3.26 -12.60 18.00
N THR A 4 2.33 -12.14 18.83
CA THR A 4 1.71 -12.98 19.86
C THR A 4 0.55 -13.81 19.30
N SER A 5 -0.16 -13.27 18.31
CA SER A 5 -1.24 -13.94 17.61
C SER A 5 -1.33 -13.48 16.15
N PRO A 6 -2.05 -14.21 15.28
CA PRO A 6 -2.38 -13.75 13.93
C PRO A 6 -3.10 -12.39 13.91
N GLU A 7 -3.85 -12.06 14.97
CA GLU A 7 -4.55 -10.79 15.12
C GLU A 7 -3.60 -9.63 15.39
N ASP A 8 -2.67 -9.79 16.34
CA ASP A 8 -1.64 -8.77 16.64
C ASP A 8 -0.81 -8.46 15.38
N PHE A 9 -0.45 -9.50 14.62
CA PHE A 9 0.21 -9.34 13.33
C PHE A 9 -0.64 -8.51 12.34
N LEU A 10 -1.91 -8.88 12.17
CA LEU A 10 -2.78 -8.23 11.19
C LEU A 10 -3.11 -6.79 11.60
N GLU A 11 -3.33 -6.55 12.88
CA GLU A 11 -3.61 -5.22 13.43
C GLU A 11 -2.44 -4.27 13.15
N ARG A 12 -1.22 -4.66 13.50
CA ARG A 12 -0.02 -3.87 13.21
C ARG A 12 0.15 -3.58 11.73
N LEU A 13 -0.11 -4.57 10.88
CA LEU A 13 0.00 -4.40 9.43
C LEU A 13 -1.07 -3.45 8.89
N ASN A 14 -2.30 -3.53 9.42
CA ASN A 14 -3.40 -2.64 9.08
C ASN A 14 -3.18 -1.21 9.60
N GLN A 15 -2.59 -1.03 10.77
CA GLN A 15 -2.21 0.29 11.28
C GLN A 15 -1.25 1.00 10.31
N TRP A 16 -0.23 0.28 9.82
CA TRP A 16 0.66 0.80 8.77
C TRP A 16 -0.08 1.11 7.47
N PHE A 17 -0.90 0.18 6.98
CA PHE A 17 -1.66 0.36 5.74
C PHE A 17 -2.61 1.57 5.80
N ASN A 18 -3.44 1.65 6.84
CA ASN A 18 -4.43 2.71 7.00
C ASN A 18 -3.77 4.06 7.30
N GLY A 19 -2.75 4.09 8.17
CA GLY A 19 -2.05 5.32 8.52
C GLY A 19 -1.37 5.97 7.32
N LEU A 20 -0.74 5.16 6.46
CA LEU A 20 -0.12 5.65 5.23
C LEU A 20 -1.15 6.11 4.19
N ILE A 21 -2.35 5.53 4.15
CA ILE A 21 -3.41 5.95 3.22
C ILE A 21 -4.10 7.24 3.67
N ALA A 22 -4.34 7.39 4.97
CA ALA A 22 -5.15 8.49 5.50
C ALA A 22 -4.54 9.86 5.21
N LEU A 23 -3.23 10.00 5.36
CA LEU A 23 -2.56 11.30 5.22
C LEU A 23 -2.66 11.88 3.79
N PRO A 24 -2.27 11.16 2.72
CA PRO A 24 -2.41 11.68 1.35
C PRO A 24 -3.88 11.83 0.94
N LEU A 25 -4.78 10.99 1.49
CA LEU A 25 -6.20 11.05 1.17
C LEU A 25 -6.80 12.38 1.61
N LEU A 26 -6.54 12.80 2.85
CA LEU A 26 -7.02 14.08 3.36
C LEU A 26 -6.47 15.25 2.56
N ALA A 27 -5.18 15.22 2.22
CA ALA A 27 -4.55 16.28 1.43
C ALA A 27 -5.10 16.35 0.00
N ILE A 28 -5.25 15.21 -0.70
CA ILE A 28 -5.86 15.20 -2.05
C ILE A 28 -7.31 15.65 -1.99
N ALA A 29 -8.10 15.17 -1.03
CA ALA A 29 -9.52 15.54 -0.92
C ALA A 29 -9.69 17.04 -0.71
N TYR A 30 -8.91 17.63 0.19
CA TYR A 30 -8.90 19.08 0.40
C TYR A 30 -8.46 19.82 -0.88
N GLY A 31 -7.30 19.48 -1.44
CA GLY A 31 -6.76 20.17 -2.61
C GLY A 31 -7.69 20.08 -3.82
N TYR A 32 -8.35 18.94 -4.02
CA TYR A 32 -9.34 18.76 -5.07
C TYR A 32 -10.56 19.67 -4.87
N LEU A 33 -11.10 19.74 -3.65
CA LEU A 33 -12.25 20.61 -3.36
C LEU A 33 -11.90 22.08 -3.56
N GLU A 34 -10.72 22.51 -3.13
CA GLU A 34 -10.26 23.89 -3.31
C GLU A 34 -10.04 24.27 -4.78
N ILE A 35 -9.56 23.35 -5.62
CA ILE A 35 -9.47 23.59 -7.07
C ILE A 35 -10.87 23.79 -7.67
N PHE A 36 -11.85 22.99 -7.25
CA PHE A 36 -13.22 23.09 -7.76
C PHE A 36 -13.97 24.34 -7.26
N SER A 37 -13.67 24.82 -6.05
CA SER A 37 -14.22 26.07 -5.53
C SER A 37 -13.54 27.32 -6.10
N GLY A 38 -12.44 27.15 -6.86
CA GLY A 38 -11.60 28.25 -7.34
C GLY A 38 -10.72 28.86 -6.24
N GLY A 39 -10.61 28.22 -5.08
CA GLY A 39 -9.79 28.67 -3.94
C GLY A 39 -8.30 28.32 -4.07
N LEU A 40 -7.95 27.37 -4.94
CA LEU A 40 -6.56 26.96 -5.17
C LEU A 40 -6.18 27.06 -6.66
N GLU A 41 -5.30 28.03 -6.94
CA GLU A 41 -4.56 28.11 -8.19
C GLU A 41 -3.20 27.41 -8.02
N GLY A 42 -2.77 26.67 -9.05
CA GLY A 42 -1.47 25.99 -9.02
C GLY A 42 -0.33 27.01 -8.89
N LEU A 43 0.68 26.69 -8.06
CA LEU A 43 1.87 27.51 -7.90
C LEU A 43 2.62 27.75 -9.23
N ILE A 44 2.58 26.77 -10.14
CA ILE A 44 3.22 26.82 -11.44
C ILE A 44 2.26 26.23 -12.48
N VAL A 45 2.05 26.96 -13.58
CA VAL A 45 1.33 26.45 -14.74
C VAL A 45 2.30 25.64 -15.60
N LEU A 46 2.24 24.31 -15.47
CA LEU A 46 2.98 23.39 -16.34
C LEU A 46 2.15 23.07 -17.59
N ASP A 47 2.83 22.86 -18.71
CA ASP A 47 2.23 22.22 -19.89
C ASP A 47 1.66 20.85 -19.49
N ASP A 48 0.42 20.56 -19.90
CA ASP A 48 -0.25 19.30 -19.67
C ASP A 48 0.59 18.09 -20.10
N ARG A 49 1.42 18.24 -21.14
CA ARG A 49 2.36 17.20 -21.58
C ARG A 49 3.33 16.80 -20.47
N VAL A 50 3.84 17.76 -19.71
CA VAL A 50 4.74 17.51 -18.59
C VAL A 50 4.00 16.77 -17.47
N ASN A 51 2.78 17.20 -17.14
CA ASN A 51 1.93 16.52 -16.15
C ASN A 51 1.70 15.05 -16.52
N TYR A 52 1.36 14.77 -17.78
CA TYR A 52 1.15 13.40 -18.24
C TYR A 52 2.42 12.56 -18.24
N VAL A 53 3.58 13.13 -18.55
CA VAL A 53 4.87 12.43 -18.43
C VAL A 53 5.14 12.05 -16.97
N VAL A 54 4.96 12.98 -16.03
CA VAL A 54 5.16 12.72 -14.60
C VAL A 54 4.21 11.64 -14.09
N ILE A 55 2.92 11.72 -14.43
CA ILE A 55 1.92 10.71 -14.06
C ILE A 55 2.28 9.35 -14.67
N SER A 56 2.70 9.31 -15.94
CA SER A 56 3.08 8.07 -16.63
C SER A 56 4.29 7.41 -15.96
N LEU A 57 5.31 8.19 -15.59
CA LEU A 57 6.45 7.70 -14.82
C LEU A 57 6.03 7.16 -13.45
N GLY A 58 5.11 7.86 -12.76
CA GLY A 58 4.51 7.40 -11.51
C GLY A 58 3.79 6.05 -11.66
N LEU A 59 3.00 5.88 -12.73
CA LEU A 59 2.32 4.62 -13.05
C LEU A 59 3.29 3.48 -13.32
N VAL A 60 4.32 3.71 -14.15
CA VAL A 60 5.36 2.71 -14.43
C VAL A 60 6.05 2.29 -13.14
N TYR A 61 6.39 3.24 -12.27
CA TYR A 61 7.03 2.94 -10.99
C TYR A 61 6.09 2.17 -10.04
N ALA A 62 4.80 2.53 -9.96
CA ALA A 62 3.81 1.80 -9.17
C ALA A 62 3.66 0.33 -9.64
N ILE A 63 3.67 0.09 -10.96
CA ILE A 63 3.66 -1.25 -11.55
C ILE A 63 4.94 -2.01 -11.18
N TYR A 64 6.10 -1.37 -11.29
CA TYR A 64 7.39 -1.96 -10.90
C TYR A 64 7.39 -2.38 -9.43
N VAL A 65 6.99 -1.48 -8.53
CA VAL A 65 6.88 -1.75 -7.07
C VAL A 65 5.94 -2.92 -6.80
N THR A 66 4.80 -2.97 -7.49
CA THR A 66 3.83 -4.06 -7.39
C THR A 66 4.41 -5.40 -7.86
N ARG A 67 5.12 -5.42 -8.99
CA ARG A 67 5.78 -6.64 -9.50
C ARG A 67 6.87 -7.12 -8.57
N SER A 68 7.71 -6.20 -8.08
CA SER A 68 8.76 -6.49 -7.09
C SER A 68 8.17 -7.09 -5.81
N TYR A 69 7.06 -6.53 -5.30
CA TYR A 69 6.35 -7.06 -4.14
C TYR A 69 5.85 -8.49 -4.40
N LYS A 70 5.19 -8.76 -5.54
CA LYS A 70 4.74 -10.12 -5.89
C LYS A 70 5.91 -11.11 -5.96
N HIS A 71 7.03 -10.69 -6.54
CA HIS A 71 8.22 -11.52 -6.64
C HIS A 71 8.80 -11.87 -5.25
N GLN A 72 8.95 -10.87 -4.38
CA GLN A 72 9.46 -11.06 -3.02
C GLN A 72 8.55 -11.95 -2.17
N ILE A 73 7.22 -11.79 -2.27
CA ILE A 73 6.27 -12.65 -1.54
C ILE A 73 6.37 -14.11 -2.00
N ARG A 74 6.53 -14.36 -3.30
CA ARG A 74 6.70 -15.73 -3.84
C ARG A 74 8.01 -16.39 -3.39
N ALA A 75 9.01 -15.60 -3.01
CA ALA A 75 10.29 -16.11 -2.53
C ALA A 75 10.23 -16.61 -1.06
N ILE A 76 9.15 -16.31 -0.32
CA ILE A 76 8.93 -16.82 1.03
C ILE A 76 8.58 -18.32 0.94
N LYS A 77 9.58 -19.21 1.03
CA LYS A 77 9.43 -20.67 0.88
C LYS A 77 8.94 -21.35 2.17
N GLY A 78 8.49 -22.60 2.03
CA GLY A 78 7.70 -23.35 3.01
C GLY A 78 8.44 -24.01 4.18
N ASP A 79 9.78 -24.14 4.11
CA ASP A 79 10.56 -24.87 5.12
C ASP A 79 10.97 -24.00 6.32
N GLU A 80 10.75 -22.68 6.24
CA GLU A 80 10.99 -21.76 7.35
C GLU A 80 9.84 -21.79 8.36
N SER A 81 10.16 -21.51 9.63
CA SER A 81 9.16 -21.39 10.69
C SER A 81 8.10 -20.32 10.35
N LEU A 82 6.87 -20.55 10.80
CA LEU A 82 5.75 -19.62 10.53
C LEU A 82 6.07 -18.19 10.98
N MET A 83 6.75 -18.04 12.11
CA MET A 83 7.14 -16.74 12.66
C MET A 83 8.12 -15.99 11.75
N ILE A 84 9.10 -16.69 11.16
CA ILE A 84 10.04 -16.09 10.20
C ILE A 84 9.27 -15.64 8.96
N ARG A 85 8.39 -16.49 8.42
CA ARG A 85 7.58 -16.19 7.23
C ARG A 85 6.67 -14.97 7.44
N LEU A 86 6.03 -14.87 8.60
CA LEU A 86 5.21 -13.71 8.97
C LEU A 86 6.06 -12.44 9.10
N THR A 87 7.21 -12.53 9.75
CA THR A 87 8.13 -11.38 9.90
C THR A 87 8.63 -10.90 8.53
N THR A 88 9.05 -11.81 7.67
CA THR A 88 9.50 -11.51 6.30
C THR A 88 8.36 -10.88 5.49
N TYR A 89 7.15 -11.44 5.56
CA TYR A 89 5.97 -10.86 4.92
C TYR A 89 5.67 -9.44 5.42
N PHE A 90 5.77 -9.21 6.73
CA PHE A 90 5.54 -7.90 7.35
C PHE A 90 6.50 -6.85 6.79
N VAL A 91 7.80 -7.16 6.76
CA VAL A 91 8.84 -6.27 6.27
C VAL A 91 8.63 -5.95 4.79
N ILE A 92 8.38 -6.96 3.96
CA ILE A 92 8.12 -6.80 2.52
C ILE A 92 6.87 -5.94 2.28
N SER A 93 5.78 -6.21 3.02
CA SER A 93 4.52 -5.48 2.88
C SER A 93 4.65 -4.02 3.36
N LYS A 94 5.34 -3.79 4.48
CA LYS A 94 5.65 -2.44 4.96
C LYS A 94 6.45 -1.64 3.92
N SER A 95 7.48 -2.25 3.33
CA SER A 95 8.26 -1.60 2.28
C SER A 95 7.40 -1.27 1.05
N PHE A 96 6.52 -2.18 0.65
CA PHE A 96 5.56 -1.94 -0.44
C PHE A 96 4.63 -0.77 -0.14
N PHE A 97 3.98 -0.75 1.02
CA PHE A 97 3.07 0.34 1.40
C PHE A 97 3.79 1.68 1.48
N LEU A 98 5.01 1.71 2.04
CA LEU A 98 5.81 2.94 2.11
C LEU A 98 6.16 3.47 0.71
N LYS A 99 6.52 2.60 -0.23
CA LYS A 99 6.82 3.02 -1.61
C LYS A 99 5.59 3.60 -2.30
N ILE A 100 4.42 2.94 -2.20
CA ILE A 100 3.18 3.48 -2.77
C ILE A 100 2.75 4.79 -2.11
N PHE A 101 2.96 4.91 -0.79
CA PHE A 101 2.74 6.15 -0.06
C PHE A 101 3.62 7.30 -0.60
N LEU A 102 4.89 7.07 -0.87
CA LEU A 102 5.76 8.09 -1.45
C LEU A 102 5.27 8.54 -2.84
N ILE A 103 4.81 7.61 -3.68
CA ILE A 103 4.19 7.94 -4.98
C ILE A 103 2.91 8.77 -4.77
N SER A 104 2.14 8.43 -3.73
CA SER A 104 0.92 9.15 -3.38
C SER A 104 1.21 10.58 -2.92
N LEU A 105 2.27 10.79 -2.13
CA LEU A 105 2.73 12.13 -1.75
C LEU A 105 3.18 12.95 -2.96
N LEU A 106 3.87 12.33 -3.93
CA LEU A 106 4.21 13.01 -5.18
C LEU A 106 2.94 13.40 -5.96
N SER A 107 1.89 12.59 -5.91
CA SER A 107 0.59 12.93 -6.48
C SER A 107 -0.06 14.13 -5.78
N VAL A 108 -0.01 14.17 -4.44
CA VAL A 108 -0.46 15.34 -3.67
C VAL A 108 0.32 16.58 -4.07
N LEU A 109 1.65 16.51 -4.06
CA LEU A 109 2.49 17.64 -4.43
C LEU A 109 2.23 18.10 -5.86
N GLY A 110 2.07 17.17 -6.81
CA GLY A 110 1.70 17.47 -8.18
C GLY A 110 0.38 18.24 -8.27
N LEU A 111 -0.64 17.82 -7.52
CA LEU A 111 -1.93 18.52 -7.45
C LEU A 111 -1.76 19.97 -6.97
N TYR A 112 -1.07 20.19 -5.85
CA TYR A 112 -0.92 21.53 -5.26
C TYR A 112 0.01 22.44 -6.07
N ILE A 113 1.05 21.89 -6.69
CA ILE A 113 1.99 22.68 -7.49
C ILE A 113 1.35 23.09 -8.82
N THR A 114 0.60 22.19 -9.46
CA THR A 114 0.13 22.40 -10.84
C THR A 114 -1.32 22.80 -10.95
N GLY A 115 -2.12 22.59 -9.90
CA GLY A 115 -3.58 22.71 -9.95
C GLY A 115 -4.25 21.64 -10.83
N SER A 116 -3.51 20.64 -11.34
CA SER A 116 -4.05 19.68 -12.30
C SER A 116 -4.79 18.55 -11.60
N VAL A 117 -6.10 18.45 -11.89
CA VAL A 117 -7.00 17.39 -11.40
C VAL A 117 -6.54 15.99 -11.82
N ALA A 118 -5.70 15.87 -12.88
CA ALA A 118 -5.13 14.60 -13.31
C ALA A 118 -4.35 13.90 -12.18
N PHE A 119 -3.68 14.65 -11.30
CA PHE A 119 -2.99 14.08 -10.13
C PHE A 119 -3.95 13.51 -9.08
N ALA A 120 -5.16 14.07 -8.93
CA ALA A 120 -6.18 13.47 -8.08
C ALA A 120 -6.68 12.14 -8.66
N GLY A 121 -6.89 12.09 -9.99
CA GLY A 121 -7.23 10.85 -10.69
C GLY A 121 -6.14 9.78 -10.58
N PHE A 122 -4.87 10.17 -10.72
CA PHE A 122 -3.74 9.25 -10.50
C PHE A 122 -3.70 8.72 -9.07
N TYR A 123 -3.92 9.56 -8.06
CA TYR A 123 -4.02 9.11 -6.69
C TYR A 123 -5.18 8.13 -6.45
N ALA A 124 -6.35 8.37 -7.05
CA ALA A 124 -7.49 7.44 -6.98
C ALA A 124 -7.12 6.06 -7.55
N PHE A 125 -6.33 6.01 -8.64
CA PHE A 125 -5.77 4.76 -9.14
C PHE A 125 -4.82 4.08 -8.14
N LEU A 126 -3.98 4.83 -7.43
CA LEU A 126 -3.11 4.27 -6.38
C LEU A 126 -3.91 3.69 -5.21
N LEU A 127 -5.02 4.32 -4.82
CA LEU A 127 -5.95 3.77 -3.84
C LEU A 127 -6.59 2.47 -4.31
N PHE A 128 -7.03 2.42 -5.56
CA PHE A 128 -7.54 1.19 -6.17
C PHE A 128 -6.48 0.08 -6.12
N LEU A 129 -5.24 0.40 -6.47
CA LEU A 129 -4.12 -0.53 -6.36
C LEU A 129 -3.94 -1.03 -4.93
N LEU A 130 -3.92 -0.15 -3.94
CA LEU A 130 -3.79 -0.52 -2.52
C LEU A 130 -4.95 -1.36 -2.01
N SER A 131 -6.18 -1.10 -2.47
CA SER A 131 -7.37 -1.89 -2.13
C SER A 131 -7.20 -3.37 -2.50
N ILE A 132 -6.59 -3.66 -3.66
CA ILE A 132 -6.28 -5.04 -4.09
C ILE A 132 -5.30 -5.74 -3.13
N TYR A 133 -4.39 -4.98 -2.53
CA TYR A 133 -3.36 -5.50 -1.61
C TYR A 133 -3.72 -5.33 -0.14
N ARG A 134 -4.99 -5.05 0.18
CA ARG A 134 -5.45 -4.87 1.56
C ARG A 134 -5.08 -6.10 2.42
N PRO A 135 -4.45 -5.89 3.58
CA PRO A 135 -4.14 -6.98 4.50
C PRO A 135 -5.42 -7.64 5.04
N SER A 136 -5.45 -8.97 4.98
CA SER A 136 -6.45 -9.80 5.66
C SER A 136 -5.82 -11.13 6.04
N LEU A 137 -6.33 -11.80 7.08
CA LEU A 137 -5.81 -13.12 7.47
C LEU A 137 -5.88 -14.11 6.30
N LEU A 138 -6.98 -14.07 5.54
CA LEU A 138 -7.15 -14.91 4.35
C LEU A 138 -6.10 -14.60 3.27
N ASN A 139 -5.87 -13.32 2.97
CA ASN A 139 -4.88 -12.92 1.96
C ASN A 139 -3.47 -13.32 2.38
N VAL A 140 -3.13 -13.13 3.66
CA VAL A 140 -1.83 -13.52 4.22
C VAL A 140 -1.65 -15.03 4.16
N ALA A 141 -2.64 -15.81 4.62
CA ALA A 141 -2.59 -17.27 4.57
C ALA A 141 -2.42 -17.79 3.14
N ASN A 142 -3.16 -17.22 2.18
CA ASN A 142 -3.07 -17.60 0.77
C ASN A 142 -1.70 -17.23 0.17
N LYS A 143 -1.19 -16.03 0.44
CA LYS A 143 0.09 -15.54 -0.08
C LYS A 143 1.29 -16.29 0.50
N LEU A 144 1.22 -16.66 1.78
CA LEU A 144 2.21 -17.53 2.40
C LEU A 144 2.06 -18.97 1.95
N GLY A 145 0.93 -19.38 1.36
CA GLY A 145 0.69 -20.77 0.99
C GLY A 145 0.53 -21.69 2.20
N LEU A 146 -0.10 -21.19 3.28
CA LEU A 146 -0.44 -22.02 4.44
C LEU A 146 -1.44 -23.12 4.02
N LYS A 147 -1.20 -24.36 4.46
CA LYS A 147 -2.03 -25.54 4.15
C LYS A 147 -2.41 -26.29 5.43
N GLY A 148 -3.40 -27.17 5.32
CA GLY A 148 -3.77 -28.10 6.40
C GLY A 148 -4.21 -27.39 7.69
N ASP A 149 -3.80 -27.96 8.82
CA ASP A 149 -4.21 -27.50 10.15
C ASP A 149 -3.57 -26.17 10.53
N VAL A 150 -2.32 -25.92 10.12
CA VAL A 150 -1.64 -24.61 10.31
C VAL A 150 -2.46 -23.45 9.73
N ARG A 151 -3.10 -23.66 8.57
CA ARG A 151 -4.00 -22.65 7.98
C ARG A 151 -5.26 -22.46 8.83
N LYS A 152 -5.87 -23.55 9.30
CA LYS A 152 -7.08 -23.49 10.12
C LYS A 152 -6.80 -22.77 11.43
N ASP A 153 -5.69 -23.08 12.09
CA ASP A 153 -5.27 -22.47 13.35
C ASP A 153 -4.99 -20.98 13.17
N PHE A 154 -4.27 -20.62 12.10
CA PHE A 154 -4.01 -19.21 11.75
C PHE A 154 -5.30 -18.42 11.51
N LEU A 155 -6.29 -19.00 10.82
CA LEU A 155 -7.56 -18.34 10.51
C LEU A 155 -8.53 -18.33 11.70
N ARG A 156 -8.47 -19.32 12.58
CA ARG A 156 -9.23 -19.38 13.85
C ARG A 156 -8.68 -18.44 14.91
N LYS A 157 -7.55 -17.79 14.62
CA LYS A 157 -6.92 -16.78 15.49
C LYS A 157 -6.44 -17.36 16.83
N ASN A 158 -6.17 -18.65 16.85
CA ASN A 158 -5.53 -19.28 18.01
C ASN A 158 -4.14 -18.65 18.20
N SER A 159 -3.70 -18.52 19.45
CA SER A 159 -2.33 -18.12 19.78
C SER A 159 -1.34 -19.00 19.02
N PHE A 160 -0.17 -18.46 18.66
CA PHE A 160 0.90 -19.28 18.10
C PHE A 160 1.38 -20.25 19.19
N THR A 161 0.73 -21.41 19.32
CA THR A 161 1.22 -22.51 20.14
C THR A 161 2.45 -23.05 19.45
N ILE A 162 3.60 -22.52 19.85
CA ILE A 162 4.91 -23.05 19.54
C ILE A 162 5.01 -24.36 20.33
N ASN A 163 4.79 -25.49 19.66
CA ASN A 163 5.35 -26.76 20.11
C ASN A 163 6.77 -26.87 19.56
#